data_AF-A0A7J7X9G6-F1
#
_entry.id   AF-A0A7J7X9G6-F1
#
_cell.length_a   1.000
_cell.length_b   1.000
_cell.length_c   1.000
_cell.angle_alpha   90.00
_cell.angle_beta   90.00
_cell.angle_gamma   90.00
#
_symmetry.space_group_name_H-M   'P 1'
#
loop_
_entity.id
_entity.type
_entity.pdbx_description
1 polymer ?
#
loop_
_entity_poly.entity_id
_entity_poly.type
_entity_poly.pdbx_seq_one_letter_code
_entity_poly.pdbx_strand_id
1 'polypeptide(L)'
;MWRLLATLSCLVVLTSARSRPGLQPLSDELVHYLNKRNSTWKAGHNFRNVDMSYVKTLCGTKLGGPKLPEKVWLAEDITLPENFDAREQWPNCPTIGEIRDQGSCGSCWAFGAVEAISDRICILTNGHVNVEVSAEDLLTCCAFSVYSDFLMYKSGVYQHVTGEMVGGHAVRILGWGVENGTPYWLVGNSWNTDWGDNGFFKILRGQDHCGIESEIVAGLPCTDQYWKRI
;
A
#
# COMPACT_ATOMS: atom_id res chain seq x y z
N MET A 1 -56.12 35.64 37.34
CA MET A 1 -54.72 36.12 37.17
C MET A 1 -53.83 34.95 36.83
N TRP A 2 -52.83 35.17 35.95
CA TRP A 2 -51.80 34.23 35.47
C TRP A 2 -52.22 32.80 35.05
N ARG A 3 -52.52 32.67 33.76
CA ARG A 3 -51.93 31.64 32.89
C ARG A 3 -51.23 32.36 31.73
N LEU A 4 -50.35 31.65 31.02
CA LEU A 4 -49.47 32.12 29.92
C LEU A 4 -48.18 32.83 30.39
N LEU A 5 -47.03 32.16 30.18
CA LEU A 5 -45.73 32.66 29.68
C LEU A 5 -44.60 31.69 30.08
N ALA A 6 -44.20 30.77 29.19
CA ALA A 6 -42.88 30.10 29.18
C ALA A 6 -42.72 29.06 28.02
N THR A 7 -43.30 29.29 26.84
CA THR A 7 -43.13 28.40 25.68
C THR A 7 -42.14 28.98 24.67
N LEU A 8 -40.85 29.05 25.01
CA LEU A 8 -39.79 29.47 24.07
C LEU A 8 -38.38 29.09 24.56
N SER A 9 -38.03 27.81 24.41
CA SER A 9 -36.62 27.32 24.45
C SER A 9 -36.50 25.99 23.69
N CYS A 10 -36.99 25.95 22.46
CA CYS A 10 -36.53 24.93 21.51
C CYS A 10 -35.08 25.25 21.14
N LEU A 11 -34.14 24.61 21.84
CA LEU A 11 -32.73 24.55 21.44
C LEU A 11 -32.64 23.81 20.09
N VAL A 12 -32.69 24.57 19.00
CA VAL A 12 -32.35 24.07 17.68
C VAL A 12 -30.83 23.87 17.65
N VAL A 13 -30.39 22.70 18.13
CA VAL A 13 -29.04 22.20 17.86
C VAL A 13 -29.02 21.82 16.38
N LEU A 14 -28.64 22.78 15.53
CA LEU A 14 -28.23 22.50 14.16
C LEU A 14 -26.95 21.67 14.21
N THR A 15 -27.10 20.36 14.34
CA THR A 15 -26.05 19.42 13.98
C THR A 15 -25.80 19.60 12.50
N SER A 16 -24.75 20.36 12.17
CA SER A 16 -24.23 20.48 10.81
C SER A 16 -23.53 19.17 10.42
N ALA A 17 -24.33 18.11 10.30
CA ALA A 17 -23.98 16.90 9.61
C ALA A 17 -23.67 17.28 8.16
N ARG A 18 -22.39 17.60 7.91
CA ARG A 18 -21.85 17.73 6.55
C ARG A 18 -22.03 16.39 5.87
N SER A 19 -23.14 16.25 5.16
CA SER A 19 -23.34 15.19 4.19
C SER A 19 -22.11 15.18 3.27
N ARG A 20 -21.41 14.04 3.24
CA ARG A 20 -20.34 13.86 2.25
C ARG A 20 -21.04 13.90 0.88
N PRO A 21 -20.66 14.80 -0.04
CA PRO A 21 -21.26 14.81 -1.36
C PRO A 21 -21.04 13.45 -2.02
N GLY A 22 -22.07 12.91 -2.66
CA GLY A 22 -22.05 11.62 -3.36
C GLY A 22 -21.28 11.70 -4.67
N LEU A 23 -19.99 11.98 -4.59
CA LEU A 23 -19.11 12.15 -5.75
C LEU A 23 -18.82 10.80 -6.40
N GLN A 24 -19.01 10.72 -7.71
CA GLN A 24 -18.68 9.52 -8.47
C GLN A 24 -17.16 9.31 -8.52
N PRO A 25 -16.66 8.07 -8.33
CA PRO A 25 -15.25 7.75 -8.58
C PRO A 25 -14.81 8.17 -9.99
N LEU A 26 -13.54 8.56 -10.13
CA LEU A 26 -12.92 8.98 -11.40
C LEU A 26 -13.62 10.17 -12.12
N SER A 27 -14.49 10.93 -11.45
CA SER A 27 -15.19 12.08 -12.06
C SER A 27 -14.36 13.37 -12.00
N ASP A 28 -14.57 14.27 -12.97
CA ASP A 28 -14.04 15.64 -12.94
C ASP A 28 -14.47 16.40 -11.68
N GLU A 29 -15.70 16.15 -11.20
CA GLU A 29 -16.22 16.74 -9.97
C GLU A 29 -15.38 16.33 -8.75
N LEU A 30 -14.98 15.06 -8.66
CA LEU A 30 -14.10 14.57 -7.59
C LEU A 30 -12.71 15.22 -7.66
N VAL A 31 -12.10 15.32 -8.86
CA VAL A 31 -10.81 15.98 -9.06
C VAL A 31 -10.88 17.46 -8.65
N HIS A 32 -11.91 18.19 -9.08
CA HIS A 32 -12.13 19.58 -8.70
C HIS A 32 -12.36 19.74 -7.19
N TYR A 33 -13.18 18.87 -6.60
CA TYR A 33 -13.50 18.89 -5.17
C TYR A 33 -12.27 18.68 -4.29
N LEU A 34 -11.38 17.76 -4.68
CA LEU A 34 -10.13 17.50 -3.98
C LEU A 34 -9.18 18.70 -4.07
N ASN A 35 -8.92 19.20 -5.28
CA ASN A 35 -8.04 20.36 -5.49
C ASN A 35 -8.56 21.64 -4.79
N LYS A 36 -9.88 21.81 -4.65
CA LYS A 36 -10.49 22.94 -3.93
C LYS A 36 -10.26 22.92 -2.42
N ARG A 37 -9.89 21.78 -1.83
CA ARG A 37 -9.67 21.65 -0.37
C ARG A 37 -8.31 22.17 0.11
N ASN A 38 -7.42 22.60 -0.79
CA ASN A 38 -6.07 23.08 -0.47
C ASN A 38 -5.29 22.08 0.41
N SER A 39 -5.34 20.80 0.04
CA SER A 39 -4.57 19.71 0.65
C SER A 39 -3.08 19.78 0.33
N THR A 40 -2.29 18.97 1.02
CA THR A 40 -0.85 18.76 0.77
C THR A 40 -0.55 18.13 -0.59
N TRP A 41 -1.56 17.59 -1.29
CA TRP A 41 -1.45 16.94 -2.60
C TRP A 41 -2.50 17.50 -3.58
N LYS A 42 -2.25 17.29 -4.87
CA LYS A 42 -3.13 17.66 -5.99
C LYS A 42 -3.71 16.41 -6.65
N ALA A 43 -4.99 16.45 -7.00
CA ALA A 43 -5.69 15.38 -7.73
C ALA A 43 -5.64 15.59 -9.25
N GLY A 44 -5.63 14.48 -9.99
CA GLY A 44 -5.68 14.44 -11.46
C GLY A 44 -6.22 13.11 -11.97
N HIS A 45 -6.45 13.01 -13.29
CA HIS A 45 -6.96 11.79 -13.94
C HIS A 45 -5.85 10.90 -14.46
N ASN A 46 -5.53 9.84 -13.69
CA ASN A 46 -4.62 8.78 -14.14
C ASN A 46 -5.36 7.72 -14.98
N PHE A 47 -6.60 7.39 -14.60
CA PHE A 47 -7.43 6.42 -15.33
C PHE A 47 -8.47 7.12 -16.21
N ARG A 48 -8.57 6.73 -17.48
CA ARG A 48 -9.58 7.23 -18.44
C ARG A 48 -10.22 6.07 -19.17
N ASN A 49 -11.55 6.11 -19.34
CA ASN A 49 -12.33 5.10 -20.05
C ASN A 49 -12.17 3.65 -19.50
N VAL A 50 -11.90 3.49 -18.19
CA VAL A 50 -11.85 2.18 -17.52
C VAL A 50 -13.09 1.97 -16.64
N ASP A 51 -13.48 0.71 -16.45
CA ASP A 51 -14.53 0.36 -15.50
C ASP A 51 -13.99 0.28 -14.06
N MET A 52 -14.86 0.53 -13.06
CA MET A 52 -14.49 0.42 -11.65
C MET A 52 -14.14 -1.01 -11.21
N SER A 53 -14.56 -2.05 -11.94
CA SER A 53 -14.10 -3.43 -11.70
C SER A 53 -12.61 -3.59 -12.00
N TYR A 54 -12.09 -2.98 -13.08
CA TYR A 54 -10.65 -2.99 -13.38
C TYR A 54 -9.85 -2.30 -12.26
N VAL A 55 -10.28 -1.12 -11.81
CA VAL A 55 -9.62 -0.39 -10.70
C VAL A 55 -9.69 -1.19 -9.39
N LYS A 56 -10.75 -1.97 -9.16
CA LYS A 56 -10.81 -2.92 -8.03
C LYS A 56 -9.88 -4.11 -8.21
N THR A 57 -9.68 -4.63 -9.43
CA THR A 57 -8.76 -5.74 -9.71
C THR A 57 -7.30 -5.35 -9.48
N LEU A 58 -6.93 -4.08 -9.72
CA LEU A 58 -5.60 -3.57 -9.36
C LEU A 58 -5.29 -3.71 -7.85
N CYS A 59 -6.33 -3.82 -7.03
CA CYS A 59 -6.26 -4.17 -5.62
C CYS A 59 -6.35 -5.71 -5.43
N GLY A 60 -5.23 -6.38 -5.08
CA GLY A 60 -5.13 -7.85 -4.90
C GLY A 60 -4.97 -8.45 -3.48
N THR A 61 -4.16 -7.86 -2.58
CA THR A 61 -3.67 -8.46 -1.29
C THR A 61 -4.60 -8.46 -0.08
N LYS A 62 -5.07 -9.62 0.38
CA LYS A 62 -5.99 -9.69 1.55
C LYS A 62 -5.34 -9.15 2.83
N LEU A 63 -5.95 -8.14 3.45
CA LEU A 63 -5.50 -7.58 4.73
C LEU A 63 -5.92 -8.47 5.91
N GLY A 64 -5.22 -8.37 7.05
CA GLY A 64 -5.49 -9.19 8.23
C GLY A 64 -5.05 -10.64 8.10
N GLY A 65 -4.01 -10.89 7.30
CA GLY A 65 -3.41 -12.21 7.11
C GLY A 65 -2.60 -12.70 8.32
N PRO A 66 -1.96 -13.88 8.22
CA PRO A 66 -1.09 -14.40 9.27
C PRO A 66 0.14 -13.48 9.45
N LYS A 67 0.37 -13.02 10.68
CA LYS A 67 1.54 -12.20 11.02
C LYS A 67 2.78 -13.08 11.24
N LEU A 68 3.92 -12.64 10.70
CA LEU A 68 5.22 -13.28 10.90
C LEU A 68 5.82 -12.87 12.25
N PRO A 69 6.84 -13.59 12.78
CA PRO A 69 7.55 -13.20 13.98
C PRO A 69 8.13 -11.78 13.87
N GLU A 70 7.91 -10.97 14.90
CA GLU A 70 8.37 -9.58 14.93
C GLU A 70 9.91 -9.51 14.95
N LYS A 71 10.48 -8.68 14.07
CA LYS A 71 11.91 -8.38 14.07
C LYS A 71 12.16 -6.99 14.67
N VAL A 72 12.35 -6.96 15.98
CA VAL A 72 12.71 -5.75 16.72
C VAL A 72 14.19 -5.42 16.46
N TRP A 73 14.46 -4.17 16.07
CA TRP A 73 15.81 -3.61 16.03
C TRP A 73 15.92 -2.53 17.11
N LEU A 74 16.93 -2.65 17.97
CA LEU A 74 17.31 -1.57 18.89
C LEU A 74 18.08 -0.52 18.07
N ALA A 75 17.46 0.65 17.88
CA ALA A 75 18.01 1.77 17.12
C ALA A 75 18.57 2.89 18.01
N GLU A 76 18.87 2.60 19.28
CA GLU A 76 19.24 3.61 20.30
C GLU A 76 20.47 4.45 19.90
N ASP A 77 21.43 3.85 19.18
CA ASP A 77 22.65 4.52 18.71
C ASP A 77 22.60 4.95 17.21
N ILE A 78 21.45 4.84 16.54
CA ILE A 78 21.33 5.13 15.10
C ILE A 78 20.72 6.52 14.87
N THR A 79 21.56 7.46 14.41
CA THR A 79 21.07 8.75 13.90
C THR A 79 20.57 8.57 12.46
N LEU A 80 19.25 8.50 12.29
CA LEU A 80 18.62 8.45 10.96
C LEU A 80 18.60 9.84 10.29
N PRO A 81 18.78 9.93 8.96
CA PRO A 81 18.67 11.18 8.23
C PRO A 81 17.21 11.65 8.12
N GLU A 82 17.01 12.96 8.03
CA GLU A 82 15.68 13.58 7.86
C GLU A 82 14.97 13.12 6.57
N ASN A 83 15.75 12.92 5.51
CA ASN A 83 15.29 12.43 4.22
C ASN A 83 16.17 11.23 3.80
N PHE A 84 15.57 10.21 3.21
CA PHE A 84 16.25 9.01 2.75
C PHE A 84 15.59 8.46 1.48
N ASP A 85 16.40 8.20 0.45
CA ASP A 85 15.99 7.52 -0.77
C ASP A 85 16.93 6.34 -1.03
N ALA A 86 16.38 5.12 -1.08
CA ALA A 86 17.16 3.92 -1.34
C ALA A 86 17.88 3.96 -2.71
N ARG A 87 17.36 4.70 -3.69
CA ARG A 87 17.95 4.85 -5.04
C ARG A 87 19.22 5.70 -4.99
N GLU A 88 19.26 6.71 -4.13
CA GLU A 88 20.45 7.53 -3.87
C GLU A 88 21.47 6.80 -2.99
N GLN A 89 21.01 6.00 -2.02
CA GLN A 89 21.86 5.23 -1.12
C GLN A 89 22.55 4.03 -1.82
N TRP A 90 21.88 3.39 -2.78
CA TRP A 90 22.38 2.22 -3.50
C TRP A 90 22.25 2.40 -5.03
N PRO A 91 22.97 3.36 -5.65
CA PRO A 91 22.83 3.69 -7.07
C PRO A 91 23.27 2.57 -8.01
N ASN A 92 24.04 1.60 -7.51
CA ASN A 92 24.45 0.40 -8.24
C ASN A 92 23.33 -0.67 -8.32
N CYS A 93 22.17 -0.44 -7.70
CA CYS A 93 21.03 -1.35 -7.66
C CYS A 93 19.82 -0.78 -8.41
N PRO A 94 19.79 -0.87 -9.76
CA PRO A 94 18.73 -0.28 -10.57
C PRO A 94 17.32 -0.84 -10.31
N THR A 95 17.18 -2.05 -9.74
CA THR A 95 15.87 -2.60 -9.33
C THR A 95 15.12 -1.68 -8.36
N ILE A 96 15.85 -0.92 -7.53
CA ILE A 96 15.25 -0.03 -6.53
C ILE A 96 14.47 1.10 -7.23
N GLY A 97 14.99 1.59 -8.36
CA GLY A 97 14.34 2.58 -9.21
C GLY A 97 13.38 2.00 -10.25
N GLU A 98 13.30 0.68 -10.37
CA GLU A 98 12.40 0.00 -11.29
C GLU A 98 10.94 0.13 -10.80
N ILE A 99 10.03 0.35 -11.75
CA ILE A 99 8.58 0.32 -11.55
C ILE A 99 8.02 -0.73 -12.50
N ARG A 100 7.15 -1.60 -11.98
CA ARG A 100 6.53 -2.68 -12.73
C ARG A 100 5.04 -2.45 -12.96
N ASP A 101 4.47 -3.27 -13.83
CA ASP A 101 3.05 -3.27 -14.17
C ASP A 101 2.43 -4.64 -13.87
N GLN A 102 1.46 -4.68 -12.96
CA GLN A 102 0.71 -5.87 -12.60
C GLN A 102 -0.37 -6.25 -13.64
N GLY A 103 -0.64 -5.37 -14.60
CA GLY A 103 -1.68 -5.51 -15.61
C GLY A 103 -3.08 -5.61 -15.02
N SER A 104 -3.99 -6.27 -15.73
CA SER A 104 -5.37 -6.52 -15.28
C SER A 104 -5.48 -7.67 -14.26
N CYS A 105 -4.50 -7.83 -13.37
CA CYS A 105 -4.43 -8.89 -12.37
C CYS A 105 -4.31 -8.31 -10.95
N GLY A 106 -4.92 -8.98 -9.96
CA GLY A 106 -4.75 -8.67 -8.53
C GLY A 106 -3.45 -9.21 -7.94
N SER A 107 -2.32 -8.98 -8.61
CA SER A 107 -1.01 -9.56 -8.29
C SER A 107 -0.09 -8.65 -7.48
N CYS A 108 -0.51 -7.43 -7.12
CA CYS A 108 0.25 -6.48 -6.29
C CYS A 108 0.93 -7.07 -5.01
N TRP A 109 0.34 -8.08 -4.37
CA TRP A 109 0.97 -8.81 -3.25
C TRP A 109 2.26 -9.52 -3.65
N ALA A 110 2.28 -10.13 -4.83
CA ALA A 110 3.46 -10.77 -5.39
C ALA A 110 4.47 -9.72 -5.87
N PHE A 111 4.02 -8.66 -6.56
CA PHE A 111 4.87 -7.58 -7.06
C PHE A 111 5.63 -6.87 -5.93
N GLY A 112 4.92 -6.34 -4.92
CA GLY A 112 5.56 -5.67 -3.78
C GLY A 112 6.54 -6.56 -3.01
N ALA A 113 6.30 -7.88 -2.98
CA ALA A 113 7.24 -8.85 -2.43
C ALA A 113 8.48 -9.04 -3.32
N VAL A 114 8.32 -9.36 -4.61
CA VAL A 114 9.48 -9.67 -5.47
C VAL A 114 10.33 -8.46 -5.80
N GLU A 115 9.75 -7.26 -5.90
CA GLU A 115 10.51 -6.02 -6.04
C GLU A 115 11.41 -5.82 -4.82
N ALA A 116 10.86 -5.90 -3.61
CA ALA A 116 11.62 -5.75 -2.37
C ALA A 116 12.66 -6.88 -2.16
N ILE A 117 12.41 -8.10 -2.66
CA ILE A 117 13.40 -9.19 -2.64
C ILE A 117 14.54 -8.89 -3.64
N SER A 118 14.22 -8.42 -4.85
CA SER A 118 15.21 -8.03 -5.88
C SER A 118 16.16 -6.97 -5.34
N ASP A 119 15.60 -5.92 -4.75
CA ASP A 119 16.34 -4.83 -4.09
C ASP A 119 17.26 -5.36 -3.00
N ARG A 120 16.76 -6.23 -2.12
CA ARG A 120 17.54 -6.81 -1.02
C ARG A 120 18.66 -7.74 -1.50
N ILE A 121 18.46 -8.49 -2.58
CA ILE A 121 19.53 -9.31 -3.19
C ILE A 121 20.65 -8.39 -3.66
N CYS A 122 20.34 -7.32 -4.38
CA CYS A 122 21.35 -6.39 -4.85
C CYS A 122 22.07 -5.67 -3.70
N ILE A 123 21.33 -5.12 -2.73
CA ILE A 123 21.89 -4.42 -1.57
C ILE A 123 22.83 -5.34 -0.76
N LEU A 124 22.39 -6.55 -0.43
CA LEU A 124 23.14 -7.47 0.44
C LEU A 124 24.24 -8.25 -0.28
N THR A 125 24.28 -8.21 -1.62
CA THR A 125 25.43 -8.64 -2.40
C THR A 125 26.29 -7.45 -2.86
N ASN A 126 26.06 -6.24 -2.35
CA ASN A 126 26.82 -5.02 -2.69
C ASN A 126 26.88 -4.75 -4.20
N GLY A 127 25.79 -5.00 -4.92
CA GLY A 127 25.68 -4.85 -6.38
C GLY A 127 26.25 -6.01 -7.20
N HIS A 128 26.81 -7.05 -6.59
CA HIS A 128 27.38 -8.19 -7.33
C HIS A 128 26.32 -9.10 -7.98
N VAL A 129 25.13 -9.21 -7.39
CA VAL A 129 24.00 -9.96 -7.95
C VAL A 129 22.83 -9.01 -8.12
N ASN A 130 22.47 -8.78 -9.38
CA ASN A 130 21.31 -7.99 -9.76
C ASN A 130 20.38 -8.88 -10.56
N VAL A 131 19.19 -9.15 -10.00
CA VAL A 131 18.22 -10.08 -10.55
C VAL A 131 16.82 -9.55 -10.34
N GLU A 132 16.00 -9.63 -11.38
CA GLU A 132 14.57 -9.38 -11.31
C GLU A 132 13.88 -10.67 -10.83
N VAL A 133 13.47 -10.71 -9.56
CA VAL A 133 12.75 -11.88 -9.03
C VAL A 133 11.37 -11.96 -9.69
N SER A 134 10.98 -13.18 -10.09
CA SER A 134 9.80 -13.42 -10.92
C SER A 134 8.50 -13.21 -10.14
N ALA A 135 7.79 -12.12 -10.47
CA ALA A 135 6.44 -11.88 -9.97
C ALA A 135 5.48 -12.99 -10.42
N GLU A 136 5.67 -13.51 -11.63
CA GLU A 136 4.85 -14.58 -12.22
C GLU A 136 5.00 -15.90 -11.46
N ASP A 137 6.21 -16.27 -11.05
CA ASP A 137 6.45 -17.49 -10.27
C ASP A 137 5.80 -17.39 -8.88
N LEU A 138 5.98 -16.26 -8.19
CA LEU A 138 5.31 -16.04 -6.91
C LEU A 138 3.78 -15.97 -7.06
N LEU A 139 3.27 -15.36 -8.12
CA LEU A 139 1.83 -15.25 -8.41
C LEU A 139 1.18 -16.61 -8.72
N THR A 140 1.84 -17.44 -9.52
CA THR A 140 1.26 -18.69 -10.06
C THR A 140 1.60 -19.92 -9.24
N CYS A 141 2.80 -20.02 -8.66
CA CYS A 141 3.26 -21.18 -7.91
C CYS A 141 2.98 -21.09 -6.40
N CYS A 142 2.70 -19.90 -5.85
CA CYS A 142 2.34 -19.72 -4.43
C CYS A 142 0.81 -19.63 -4.19
N ALA A 143 0.00 -19.60 -5.25
CA ALA A 143 -1.44 -19.38 -5.16
C ALA A 143 -2.28 -20.65 -5.33
N PHE A 144 -3.31 -20.79 -4.50
CA PHE A 144 -4.52 -21.52 -4.83
C PHE A 144 -5.73 -20.64 -4.49
N SER A 145 -6.84 -20.81 -5.20
CA SER A 145 -8.04 -20.00 -5.01
C SER A 145 -8.64 -20.22 -3.61
N VAL A 146 -8.52 -19.21 -2.75
CA VAL A 146 -9.16 -19.19 -1.42
C VAL A 146 -10.60 -18.69 -1.56
N TYR A 147 -11.51 -19.66 -1.50
CA TYR A 147 -12.97 -19.51 -1.44
C TYR A 147 -13.47 -19.40 0.01
N SER A 148 -14.70 -18.92 0.22
CA SER A 148 -15.23 -18.68 1.57
C SER A 148 -15.48 -19.96 2.39
N ASP A 149 -15.59 -21.14 1.76
CA ASP A 149 -15.65 -22.43 2.45
C ASP A 149 -14.30 -22.85 3.06
N PHE A 150 -13.17 -22.48 2.44
CA PHE A 150 -11.83 -22.69 3.00
C PHE A 150 -11.67 -22.06 4.39
N LEU A 151 -12.33 -20.94 4.66
CA LEU A 151 -12.31 -20.25 5.95
C LEU A 151 -12.91 -21.10 7.09
N MET A 152 -13.66 -22.16 6.77
CA MET A 152 -14.28 -23.08 7.71
C MET A 152 -13.49 -24.39 7.91
N TYR A 153 -12.33 -24.54 7.24
CA TYR A 153 -11.49 -25.73 7.36
C TYR A 153 -10.95 -25.92 8.79
N LYS A 154 -11.10 -27.14 9.34
CA LYS A 154 -10.54 -27.53 10.65
C LYS A 154 -9.49 -28.65 10.59
N SER A 155 -9.66 -29.64 9.72
CA SER A 155 -8.76 -30.81 9.62
C SER A 155 -9.11 -31.67 8.40
N GLY A 156 -8.11 -32.32 7.79
CA GLY A 156 -8.28 -33.27 6.69
C GLY A 156 -7.52 -32.84 5.42
N VAL A 157 -7.98 -33.28 4.26
CA VAL A 157 -7.52 -32.74 2.96
C VAL A 157 -8.65 -31.86 2.43
N TYR A 158 -8.40 -30.56 2.31
CA TYR A 158 -9.38 -29.61 1.79
C TYR A 158 -9.65 -29.84 0.29
N GLN A 159 -10.92 -29.79 -0.08
CA GLN A 159 -11.41 -29.63 -1.45
C GLN A 159 -12.49 -28.56 -1.44
N HIS A 160 -12.50 -27.71 -2.46
CA HIS A 160 -13.52 -26.68 -2.61
C HIS A 160 -14.89 -27.30 -2.94
N VAL A 161 -15.94 -26.79 -2.30
CA VAL A 161 -17.34 -27.22 -2.45
C VAL A 161 -18.26 -26.04 -2.80
N THR A 162 -18.06 -24.85 -2.21
CA THR A 162 -18.95 -23.68 -2.44
C THR A 162 -18.34 -22.35 -1.98
N GLY A 163 -18.92 -21.21 -2.38
CA GLY A 163 -18.58 -19.90 -1.84
C GLY A 163 -17.74 -18.99 -2.75
N GLU A 164 -17.49 -17.76 -2.29
CA GLU A 164 -16.93 -16.67 -3.10
C GLU A 164 -15.43 -16.40 -2.80
N MET A 165 -14.75 -15.70 -3.72
CA MET A 165 -13.30 -15.42 -3.71
C MET A 165 -12.96 -14.05 -3.10
N VAL A 166 -11.90 -13.93 -2.27
CA VAL A 166 -11.89 -12.92 -1.17
C VAL A 166 -10.98 -11.63 -1.26
N GLY A 167 -9.93 -11.50 -2.11
CA GLY A 167 -9.20 -10.21 -2.47
C GLY A 167 -8.55 -9.24 -1.39
N GLY A 168 -7.95 -8.08 -1.81
CA GLY A 168 -7.39 -6.96 -0.96
C GLY A 168 -6.41 -5.93 -1.67
N HIS A 169 -5.25 -5.41 -1.16
CA HIS A 169 -4.17 -4.62 -1.90
C HIS A 169 -2.77 -4.43 -1.17
N ALA A 170 -1.61 -4.32 -1.87
CA ALA A 170 -0.23 -4.08 -1.30
C ALA A 170 0.76 -3.33 -2.24
N VAL A 171 1.87 -2.80 -1.66
CA VAL A 171 2.84 -1.87 -2.29
C VAL A 171 4.27 -2.01 -1.70
N ARG A 172 5.30 -1.38 -2.31
CA ARG A 172 6.70 -1.36 -1.83
C ARG A 172 7.13 0.00 -1.28
N ILE A 173 7.54 0.09 -0.01
CA ILE A 173 8.11 1.29 0.61
C ILE A 173 9.64 1.31 0.40
N LEU A 174 10.20 2.44 -0.07
CA LEU A 174 11.63 2.57 -0.43
C LEU A 174 12.33 3.86 0.07
N GLY A 175 11.63 4.74 0.78
CA GLY A 175 12.24 5.94 1.36
C GLY A 175 11.30 6.73 2.27
N TRP A 176 11.79 7.85 2.81
CA TRP A 176 11.01 8.79 3.61
C TRP A 176 11.55 10.21 3.49
N GLY A 177 10.74 11.19 3.88
CA GLY A 177 11.18 12.58 3.98
C GLY A 177 10.15 13.50 4.61
N VAL A 178 10.32 14.80 4.40
CA VAL A 178 9.39 15.86 4.77
C VAL A 178 9.19 16.79 3.57
N GLU A 179 7.95 17.01 3.16
CA GLU A 179 7.61 17.94 2.07
C GLU A 179 6.64 19.00 2.59
N ASN A 180 7.02 20.29 2.49
CA ASN A 180 6.23 21.42 2.99
C ASN A 180 5.77 21.25 4.46
N GLY A 181 6.64 20.69 5.32
CA GLY A 181 6.33 20.39 6.72
C GLY A 181 5.50 19.12 6.96
N THR A 182 5.14 18.37 5.91
CA THR A 182 4.38 17.11 6.00
C THR A 182 5.31 15.90 5.90
N PRO A 183 5.40 15.03 6.93
CA PRO A 183 6.23 13.83 6.87
C PRO A 183 5.60 12.76 5.96
N TYR A 184 6.40 12.11 5.12
CA TYR A 184 5.92 11.09 4.19
C TYR A 184 6.79 9.82 4.12
N TRP A 185 6.19 8.73 3.66
CA TRP A 185 6.83 7.55 3.08
C TRP A 185 6.86 7.67 1.56
N LEU A 186 7.98 7.33 0.92
CA LEU A 186 8.13 7.19 -0.52
C LEU A 186 7.85 5.73 -0.91
N VAL A 187 6.90 5.54 -1.83
CA VAL A 187 6.34 4.23 -2.16
C VAL A 187 6.32 4.04 -3.67
N GLY A 188 6.82 2.89 -4.13
CA GLY A 188 6.68 2.42 -5.51
C GLY A 188 5.34 1.69 -5.67
N ASN A 189 4.59 2.02 -6.73
CA ASN A 189 3.36 1.33 -7.10
C ASN A 189 3.64 0.30 -8.22
N SER A 190 2.72 -0.64 -8.41
CA SER A 190 2.79 -1.69 -9.44
C SER A 190 1.82 -1.42 -10.61
N TRP A 191 1.48 -0.15 -10.85
CA TRP A 191 0.53 0.31 -11.88
C TRP A 191 1.22 1.11 -12.99
N ASN A 192 2.42 0.66 -13.40
CA ASN A 192 3.23 1.27 -14.46
C ASN A 192 3.71 2.71 -14.13
N THR A 193 4.49 3.29 -15.03
CA THR A 193 5.20 4.57 -14.87
C THR A 193 4.38 5.79 -15.26
N ASP A 194 3.28 5.63 -16.01
CA ASP A 194 2.36 6.71 -16.37
C ASP A 194 1.36 7.06 -15.26
N TRP A 195 1.29 6.25 -14.20
CA TRP A 195 0.51 6.54 -13.01
C TRP A 195 1.31 7.34 -11.96
N GLY A 196 0.67 8.35 -11.36
CA GLY A 196 1.24 9.08 -10.21
C GLY A 196 2.44 9.95 -10.57
N ASP A 197 3.49 9.91 -9.75
CA ASP A 197 4.77 10.57 -10.03
C ASP A 197 5.75 9.51 -10.57
N ASN A 198 5.70 9.26 -11.88
CA ASN A 198 6.55 8.28 -12.57
C ASN A 198 6.43 6.85 -12.00
N GLY A 199 5.23 6.44 -11.56
CA GLY A 199 4.96 5.18 -10.87
C GLY A 199 5.10 5.23 -9.34
N PHE A 200 5.67 6.31 -8.80
CA PHE A 200 5.83 6.51 -7.36
C PHE A 200 4.69 7.36 -6.77
N PHE A 201 4.52 7.26 -5.44
CA PHE A 201 3.67 8.17 -4.67
C PHE A 201 4.22 8.40 -3.26
N LYS A 202 3.66 9.40 -2.58
CA LYS A 202 3.98 9.76 -1.19
C LYS A 202 2.72 9.60 -0.33
N ILE A 203 2.86 9.00 0.85
CA ILE A 203 1.76 8.81 1.82
C ILE A 203 2.19 9.31 3.21
N LEU A 204 1.25 9.84 4.00
CA LEU A 204 1.49 10.41 5.32
C LEU A 204 2.13 9.40 6.27
N ARG A 205 3.23 9.80 6.91
CA ARG A 205 4.04 8.99 7.83
C ARG A 205 3.84 9.40 9.30
N GLY A 206 3.91 8.42 10.20
CA GLY A 206 3.87 8.61 11.66
C GLY A 206 2.47 8.73 12.25
N GLN A 207 1.44 8.25 11.52
CA GLN A 207 0.03 8.25 11.95
C GLN A 207 -0.71 6.97 11.54
N ASP A 208 0.01 5.92 11.08
CA ASP A 208 -0.54 4.71 10.46
C ASP A 208 -1.63 5.01 9.42
N HIS A 209 -1.41 6.01 8.58
CA HIS A 209 -2.43 6.52 7.67
C HIS A 209 -2.81 5.46 6.64
N CYS A 210 -4.08 5.05 6.64
CA CYS A 210 -4.60 3.91 5.88
C CYS A 210 -3.99 2.54 6.23
N GLY A 211 -3.37 2.36 7.41
CA GLY A 211 -2.78 1.08 7.82
C GLY A 211 -1.39 0.79 7.22
N ILE A 212 -0.74 1.80 6.63
CA ILE A 212 0.55 1.67 5.92
C ILE A 212 1.72 1.25 6.83
N GLU A 213 1.61 1.46 8.14
CA GLU A 213 2.61 1.10 9.15
C GLU A 213 2.25 -0.23 9.87
N SER A 214 1.03 -0.75 9.70
CA SER A 214 0.49 -1.93 10.43
C SER A 214 0.86 -3.32 9.87
N GLU A 215 1.22 -3.43 8.58
CA GLU A 215 1.44 -4.73 7.89
C GLU A 215 2.79 -4.79 7.13
N ILE A 216 3.83 -4.15 7.69
CA ILE A 216 5.19 -4.17 7.11
C ILE A 216 5.82 -5.56 7.29
N VAL A 217 6.14 -6.24 6.18
CA VAL A 217 6.83 -7.53 6.14
C VAL A 217 8.16 -7.45 5.38
N ALA A 218 9.15 -8.25 5.79
CA ALA A 218 10.48 -8.23 5.20
C ALA A 218 11.22 -9.58 5.41
N GLY A 219 12.05 -9.96 4.43
CA GLY A 219 12.97 -11.09 4.53
C GLY A 219 14.44 -10.66 4.42
N LEU A 220 15.37 -11.58 4.72
CA LEU A 220 16.77 -11.47 4.30
C LEU A 220 17.04 -12.59 3.28
N PRO A 221 17.53 -12.28 2.06
CA PRO A 221 17.93 -13.30 1.10
C PRO A 221 19.08 -14.14 1.65
N CYS A 222 19.06 -15.44 1.34
CA CYS A 222 20.18 -16.32 1.63
C CYS A 222 21.33 -15.99 0.67
N THR A 223 22.43 -15.45 1.20
CA THR A 223 23.66 -15.20 0.44
C THR A 223 24.83 -15.90 1.12
N ASP A 224 25.78 -16.37 0.30
CA ASP A 224 27.03 -16.97 0.76
C ASP A 224 27.83 -16.04 1.70
N GLN A 225 27.73 -14.72 1.51
CA GLN A 225 28.37 -13.72 2.39
C GLN A 225 27.70 -13.62 3.77
N TYR A 226 26.39 -13.86 3.86
CA TYR A 226 25.64 -13.74 5.11
C TYR A 226 25.68 -15.05 5.91
N TRP A 227 25.49 -16.21 5.26
CA TRP A 227 25.44 -17.50 5.96
C TRP A 227 26.81 -18.05 6.38
N LYS A 228 27.91 -17.67 5.72
CA LYS A 228 29.29 -18.00 6.17
C LYS A 228 29.75 -17.21 7.41
N ARG A 229 28.88 -16.40 8.02
CA ARG A 229 29.14 -15.59 9.23
C ARG A 229 28.31 -16.02 10.45
N ILE A 230 27.56 -17.13 10.34
CA ILE A 230 26.73 -17.71 11.40
C ILE A 230 27.30 -19.08 11.80
#